data_AF-R8BA18-F1
#
_entry.id   AF-R8BA18-F1
#
_cell.length_a   1.000
_cell.length_b   1.000
_cell.length_c   1.000
_cell.angle_alpha   90.00
_cell.angle_beta   90.00
_cell.angle_gamma   90.00
#
_symmetry.space_group_name_H-M   'P 1'
#
loop_
_entity.id
_entity.type
_entity.pdbx_description
1 polymer ?
#
loop_
_entity_poly.entity_id
_entity_poly.type
_entity_poly.pdbx_seq_one_letter_code
_entity_poly.pdbx_strand_id
1 'polypeptide(L)'
;MFRESIFEPLGMDSSNTTTPPLSEWDRSVIPGDIANFAIDAGVFVSSGAVSSTTNDMAKFGISILNSTLLADDETRRWLKPVTHTARLQYSVGRPWEIHRYTNPSGVVTDLYTKSGDSGTYSAFLVLLPDYGAGFSILSASTMTARFDILAGIADIVTDIIVPALVAEAAVEAAERFAGTYSSSERGLNTSLVLAVNQTESGAPGLVISSWISNGTDVLATLTPSPGFPPWRLLPSISDAAHGKVAFRLVSDFDAPSTQPPVGPELFSGRGFLLSDWVYVDSATYGGIGTALFVFDVDCAGKATAVSPAAFRVTLKRRA
;
A
#
# COMPACT_ATOMS: atom_id res chain seq x y z
N MET A 1 -1.47 31.10 -5.35
CA MET A 1 -1.69 29.85 -4.58
C MET A 1 -1.35 28.59 -5.36
N PHE A 2 -2.16 28.07 -6.30
CA PHE A 2 -1.82 26.81 -7.03
C PHE A 2 -0.42 26.82 -7.65
N ARG A 3 -0.07 27.90 -8.36
CA ARG A 3 1.22 28.07 -9.01
C ARG A 3 2.39 27.98 -8.02
N GLU A 4 2.40 28.85 -7.02
CA GLU A 4 3.51 28.98 -6.06
C GLU A 4 3.60 27.79 -5.08
N SER A 5 2.47 27.18 -4.72
CA SER A 5 2.41 26.15 -3.66
C SER A 5 2.44 24.72 -4.20
N ILE A 6 2.12 24.50 -5.49
CA ILE A 6 2.03 23.16 -6.08
C ILE A 6 2.79 23.11 -7.39
N PHE A 7 2.46 23.97 -8.37
CA PHE A 7 2.99 23.77 -9.72
C PHE A 7 4.48 24.07 -9.83
N GLU A 8 4.94 25.22 -9.35
CA GLU A 8 6.36 25.59 -9.41
C GLU A 8 7.26 24.68 -8.56
N PRO A 9 6.92 24.35 -7.29
CA PRO A 9 7.72 23.41 -6.49
C PRO A 9 7.85 22.01 -7.11
N LEU A 10 6.86 21.58 -7.88
CA LEU A 10 6.85 20.27 -8.53
C LEU A 10 7.26 20.31 -10.00
N GLY A 11 7.57 21.49 -10.54
CA GLY A 11 7.86 21.69 -11.97
C GLY A 11 6.72 21.27 -12.88
N MET A 12 5.46 21.50 -12.51
CA MET A 12 4.27 21.22 -13.31
C MET A 12 3.99 22.34 -14.32
N ASP A 13 4.93 22.55 -15.25
CA ASP A 13 4.97 23.71 -16.15
C ASP A 13 3.86 23.73 -17.22
N SER A 14 3.12 22.62 -17.36
CA SER A 14 2.00 22.49 -18.31
C SER A 14 0.65 22.35 -17.57
N SER A 15 0.59 22.87 -16.34
CA SER A 15 -0.62 22.90 -15.53
C SER A 15 -1.11 24.33 -15.33
N ASN A 16 -2.39 24.58 -15.61
CA ASN A 16 -2.94 25.93 -15.64
C ASN A 16 -4.26 26.01 -14.86
N THR A 17 -4.49 27.16 -14.23
CA THR A 17 -5.75 27.50 -13.53
C THR A 17 -6.67 28.38 -14.38
N THR A 18 -6.17 28.84 -15.52
CA THR A 18 -6.88 29.67 -16.50
C THR A 18 -6.58 29.10 -17.89
N THR A 19 -7.41 29.43 -18.88
CA THR A 19 -7.15 29.03 -20.25
C THR A 19 -5.79 29.58 -20.71
N PRO A 20 -4.88 28.74 -21.25
CA PRO A 20 -3.64 29.21 -21.83
C PRO A 20 -3.87 30.24 -22.95
N PRO A 21 -2.91 31.14 -23.23
CA PRO A 21 -3.03 32.09 -24.34
C PRO A 21 -3.20 31.35 -25.67
N LEU A 22 -3.89 31.98 -26.63
CA LEU A 22 -4.19 31.38 -27.94
C LEU A 22 -2.96 30.83 -28.67
N SER A 23 -1.79 31.46 -28.46
CA SER A 23 -0.51 31.02 -29.02
C SER A 23 -0.02 29.66 -28.51
N GLU A 24 -0.62 29.11 -27.46
CA GLU A 24 -0.25 27.82 -26.84
C GLU A 24 -1.34 26.75 -26.99
N TRP A 25 -2.41 27.04 -27.74
CA TRP A 25 -3.52 26.10 -27.90
C TRP A 25 -3.14 24.87 -28.73
N ASP A 26 -2.09 24.94 -29.53
CA ASP A 26 -1.48 23.81 -30.22
C ASP A 26 -0.98 22.70 -29.27
N ARG A 27 -0.75 23.05 -28.00
CA ARG A 27 -0.38 22.12 -26.93
C ARG A 27 -1.58 21.53 -26.17
N SER A 28 -2.80 21.89 -26.55
CA SER A 28 -4.04 21.49 -25.87
C SER A 28 -4.86 20.51 -26.71
N VAL A 29 -5.57 19.61 -26.05
CA VAL A 29 -6.58 18.76 -26.70
C VAL A 29 -7.93 19.46 -26.56
N ILE A 30 -8.55 19.86 -27.67
CA ILE A 30 -9.79 20.64 -27.66
C ILE A 30 -10.86 19.89 -28.45
N PRO A 31 -11.74 19.11 -27.78
CA PRO A 31 -12.81 18.39 -28.45
C PRO A 31 -14.07 19.27 -28.58
N GLY A 32 -14.62 19.36 -29.79
CA GLY A 32 -15.88 20.04 -30.03
C GLY A 32 -15.79 21.57 -29.88
N ASP A 33 -16.71 22.15 -29.12
CA ASP A 33 -16.86 23.60 -28.99
C ASP A 33 -15.73 24.22 -28.14
N ILE A 34 -15.09 25.24 -28.70
CA ILE A 34 -14.04 26.02 -28.07
C ILE A 34 -14.48 26.68 -26.76
N ALA A 35 -15.77 26.99 -26.62
CA ALA A 35 -16.33 27.59 -25.42
C ALA A 35 -16.19 26.67 -24.18
N ASN A 36 -16.15 25.35 -24.37
CA ASN A 36 -15.93 24.39 -23.26
C ASN A 36 -14.48 24.38 -22.78
N PHE A 37 -13.53 24.71 -23.66
CA PHE A 37 -12.10 24.79 -23.33
C PHE A 37 -11.72 26.16 -22.76
N ALA A 38 -12.25 27.23 -23.35
CA ALA A 38 -11.93 28.61 -23.01
C ALA A 38 -12.85 29.20 -21.92
N ILE A 39 -13.37 28.37 -21.02
CA ILE A 39 -14.28 28.81 -19.96
C ILE A 39 -13.51 29.55 -18.85
N ASP A 40 -13.97 30.75 -18.49
CA ASP A 40 -13.52 31.41 -17.27
C ASP A 40 -14.25 30.79 -16.07
N ALA A 41 -13.53 29.97 -15.32
CA ALA A 41 -14.08 29.27 -14.17
C ALA A 41 -14.21 30.15 -12.91
N GLY A 42 -13.60 31.34 -12.86
CA GLY A 42 -13.69 32.25 -11.72
C GLY A 42 -13.49 31.56 -10.36
N VAL A 43 -14.49 31.65 -9.47
CA VAL A 43 -14.45 31.03 -8.13
C VAL A 43 -14.48 29.49 -8.14
N PHE A 44 -14.80 28.87 -9.27
CA PHE A 44 -14.86 27.41 -9.43
C PHE A 44 -13.51 26.79 -9.83
N VAL A 45 -12.44 27.59 -9.97
CA VAL A 45 -11.10 27.06 -10.27
C VAL A 45 -10.69 25.96 -9.29
N SER A 46 -10.93 26.17 -7.99
CA SER A 46 -10.57 25.21 -6.95
C SER A 46 -11.44 23.95 -6.91
N SER A 47 -12.57 23.90 -7.62
CA SER A 47 -13.45 22.72 -7.64
C SER A 47 -13.19 21.77 -8.81
N GLY A 48 -12.45 22.20 -9.85
CA GLY A 48 -12.15 21.31 -10.97
C GLY A 48 -11.82 21.97 -12.31
N ALA A 49 -11.37 23.23 -12.34
CA ALA A 49 -11.04 23.90 -13.59
C ALA A 49 -9.54 23.91 -13.92
N VAL A 50 -8.73 23.21 -13.14
CA VAL A 50 -7.30 23.05 -13.44
C VAL A 50 -7.14 22.15 -14.65
N SER A 51 -6.44 22.63 -15.67
CA SER A 51 -5.97 21.82 -16.79
C SER A 51 -4.54 21.35 -16.53
N SER A 52 -4.19 20.16 -17.00
CA SER A 52 -2.87 19.57 -16.81
C SER A 52 -2.56 18.56 -17.92
N THR A 53 -1.38 17.94 -17.82
CA THR A 53 -0.91 16.86 -18.69
C THR A 53 -0.67 15.60 -17.86
N THR A 54 -0.61 14.43 -18.50
CA THR A 54 -0.27 13.18 -17.80
C THR A 54 1.11 13.23 -17.16
N ASN A 55 2.06 13.94 -17.77
CA ASN A 55 3.40 14.14 -17.22
C ASN A 55 3.38 14.95 -15.91
N ASP A 56 2.61 16.03 -15.86
CA ASP A 56 2.51 16.86 -14.66
C ASP A 56 1.66 16.18 -13.58
N MET A 57 0.61 15.46 -13.96
CA MET A 57 -0.16 14.63 -13.02
C MET A 57 0.68 13.50 -12.43
N ALA A 58 1.62 12.93 -13.19
CA ALA A 58 2.59 11.96 -12.66
C ALA A 58 3.52 12.61 -11.62
N LYS A 59 4.05 13.81 -11.88
CA LYS A 59 4.84 14.57 -10.88
C LYS A 59 4.04 14.83 -9.61
N PHE A 60 2.77 15.24 -9.76
CA PHE A 60 1.88 15.47 -8.63
C PHE A 60 1.63 14.20 -7.82
N GLY A 61 1.30 13.09 -8.47
CA GLY A 61 1.08 11.80 -7.80
C GLY A 61 2.33 11.28 -7.09
N ILE A 62 3.49 11.32 -7.74
CA ILE A 62 4.79 10.93 -7.15
C ILE A 62 5.12 11.81 -5.94
N SER A 63 4.90 13.12 -6.04
CA SER A 63 5.09 14.06 -4.93
C SER A 63 4.23 13.69 -3.71
N ILE A 64 2.99 13.27 -3.91
CA ILE A 64 2.11 12.84 -2.82
C ILE A 64 2.67 11.55 -2.20
N LEU A 65 2.99 10.54 -3.01
CA LEU A 65 3.52 9.26 -2.52
C LEU A 65 4.84 9.42 -1.76
N ASN A 66 5.68 10.37 -2.16
CA ASN A 66 6.95 10.69 -1.54
C ASN A 66 6.87 11.73 -0.41
N SER A 67 5.68 12.23 -0.05
CA SER A 67 5.53 13.31 0.93
C SER A 67 6.42 14.53 0.64
N THR A 68 6.50 14.95 -0.63
CA THR A 68 7.45 15.99 -1.04
C THR A 68 7.06 17.39 -0.55
N LEU A 69 5.75 17.70 -0.51
CA LEU A 69 5.25 19.03 -0.11
C LEU A 69 4.74 19.09 1.33
N LEU A 70 4.30 17.96 1.87
CA LEU A 70 3.77 17.83 3.24
C LEU A 70 4.65 16.88 4.02
N ALA A 71 4.74 17.06 5.34
CA ALA A 71 5.46 16.12 6.18
C ALA A 71 4.88 14.70 6.05
N ASP A 72 5.75 13.71 6.16
CA ASP A 72 5.44 12.28 6.11
C ASP A 72 4.19 11.85 6.88
N ASP A 73 4.06 12.31 8.14
CA ASP A 73 2.93 12.00 9.00
C ASP A 73 1.64 12.72 8.59
N GLU A 74 1.76 13.96 8.10
CA GLU A 74 0.63 14.71 7.56
C GLU A 74 0.10 14.08 6.28
N THR A 75 0.98 13.68 5.35
CA THR A 75 0.62 12.97 4.12
C THR A 75 -0.05 11.64 4.42
N ARG A 76 0.52 10.83 5.34
CA ARG A 76 -0.10 9.56 5.76
C ARG A 76 -1.46 9.76 6.41
N ARG A 77 -1.63 10.82 7.22
CA ARG A 77 -2.94 11.16 7.82
C ARG A 77 -3.94 11.62 6.76
N TRP A 78 -3.48 12.35 5.75
CA TRP A 78 -4.28 12.83 4.64
C TRP A 78 -4.80 11.68 3.76
N LEU A 79 -3.98 10.65 3.57
CA LEU A 79 -4.32 9.37 2.91
C LEU A 79 -4.96 8.37 3.88
N LYS A 80 -5.96 8.82 4.64
CA LYS A 80 -6.85 7.94 5.42
C LYS A 80 -8.32 8.23 5.13
N PRO A 81 -9.20 7.23 5.24
CA PRO A 81 -10.63 7.47 5.20
C PRO A 81 -11.03 8.37 6.38
N VAL A 82 -11.90 9.33 6.10
CA VAL A 82 -12.55 10.17 7.12
C VAL A 82 -13.89 9.59 7.52
N THR A 83 -14.58 8.93 6.59
CA THR A 83 -15.80 8.18 6.88
C THR A 83 -15.96 6.99 5.95
N HIS A 84 -16.63 5.95 6.42
CA HIS A 84 -17.04 4.82 5.59
C HIS A 84 -18.43 5.08 5.01
N THR A 85 -18.71 4.51 3.84
CA THR A 85 -20.07 4.50 3.30
C THR A 85 -20.83 3.26 3.75
N ALA A 86 -22.10 3.16 3.38
CA ALA A 86 -22.90 1.94 3.58
C ALA A 86 -22.42 0.76 2.71
N ARG A 87 -21.45 0.97 1.81
CA ARG A 87 -20.83 -0.06 0.98
C ARG A 87 -19.39 -0.30 1.42
N LEU A 88 -19.02 -1.56 1.64
CA LEU A 88 -17.66 -1.91 2.05
C LEU A 88 -16.60 -1.57 1.00
N GLN A 89 -17.01 -1.45 -0.28
CA GLN A 89 -16.14 -1.17 -1.41
C GLN A 89 -15.71 0.30 -1.50
N TYR A 90 -16.26 1.19 -0.65
CA TYR A 90 -16.09 2.62 -0.82
C TYR A 90 -16.03 3.39 0.50
N SER A 91 -15.02 4.25 0.64
CA SER A 91 -14.86 5.18 1.74
C SER A 91 -14.59 6.59 1.23
N VAL A 92 -14.79 7.59 2.07
CA VAL A 92 -14.58 9.00 1.72
C VAL A 92 -13.45 9.56 2.57
N GLY A 93 -12.43 10.12 1.91
CA GLY A 93 -11.32 10.85 2.50
C GLY A 93 -11.48 12.37 2.36
N ARG A 94 -10.35 13.09 2.35
CA ARG A 94 -10.33 14.55 2.15
C ARG A 94 -9.34 14.90 1.03
N PRO A 95 -9.70 15.03 -0.26
CA PRO A 95 -11.01 14.86 -0.88
C PRO A 95 -11.19 13.49 -1.56
N TRP A 96 -10.48 12.47 -1.06
CA TRP A 96 -10.34 11.17 -1.75
C TRP A 96 -11.65 10.39 -1.86
N GLU A 97 -11.86 9.84 -3.05
CA GLU A 97 -12.78 8.76 -3.37
C GLU A 97 -12.01 7.46 -3.18
N ILE A 98 -12.20 6.76 -2.05
CA ILE A 98 -11.36 5.60 -1.71
C ILE A 98 -12.08 4.33 -2.12
N HIS A 99 -11.65 3.75 -3.23
CA HIS A 99 -12.13 2.45 -3.71
C HIS A 99 -11.36 1.33 -3.04
N ARG A 100 -12.02 0.21 -2.73
CA ARG A 100 -11.38 -0.95 -2.11
C ARG A 100 -11.40 -2.14 -3.07
N TYR A 101 -10.22 -2.55 -3.51
CA TYR A 101 -10.01 -3.68 -4.40
C TYR A 101 -9.72 -4.95 -3.60
N THR A 102 -10.52 -5.99 -3.78
CA THR A 102 -10.30 -7.29 -3.11
C THR A 102 -9.57 -8.23 -4.05
N ASN A 103 -8.33 -8.56 -3.71
CA ASN A 103 -7.52 -9.53 -4.45
C ASN A 103 -8.10 -10.95 -4.35
N PRO A 104 -7.74 -11.88 -5.27
CA PRO A 104 -8.14 -13.29 -5.16
C PRO A 104 -7.75 -13.97 -3.84
N SER A 105 -6.70 -13.48 -3.17
CA SER A 105 -6.27 -13.94 -1.83
C SER A 105 -7.12 -13.40 -0.68
N GLY A 106 -8.05 -12.48 -0.95
CA GLY A 106 -8.84 -11.78 0.07
C GLY A 106 -8.18 -10.52 0.63
N VAL A 107 -6.93 -10.22 0.26
CA VAL A 107 -6.27 -8.95 0.62
C VAL A 107 -7.03 -7.78 0.00
N VAL A 108 -7.33 -6.78 0.82
CA VAL A 108 -7.93 -5.53 0.37
C VAL A 108 -6.85 -4.49 0.13
N THR A 109 -6.79 -3.95 -1.08
CA THR A 109 -5.97 -2.80 -1.46
C THR A 109 -6.87 -1.56 -1.57
N ASP A 110 -6.51 -0.49 -0.87
CA ASP A 110 -7.22 0.79 -0.94
C ASP A 110 -6.62 1.66 -2.05
N LEU A 111 -7.46 2.08 -3.01
CA LEU A 111 -7.12 2.98 -4.11
C LEU A 111 -7.62 4.38 -3.77
N TYR A 112 -6.70 5.33 -3.61
CA TYR A 112 -7.00 6.73 -3.30
C TYR A 112 -7.21 7.47 -4.61
N THR A 113 -8.48 7.67 -4.95
CA THR A 113 -8.87 8.18 -6.26
C THR A 113 -9.42 9.59 -6.15
N LYS A 114 -9.22 10.38 -7.20
CA LYS A 114 -10.09 11.52 -7.48
C LYS A 114 -10.49 11.51 -8.94
N SER A 115 -11.79 11.41 -9.18
CA SER A 115 -12.39 11.59 -10.50
C SER A 115 -12.72 13.06 -10.78
N GLY A 116 -12.83 13.40 -12.06
CA GLY A 116 -13.37 14.66 -12.55
C GLY A 116 -14.06 14.47 -13.90
N ASP A 117 -15.18 15.17 -14.10
CA ASP A 117 -15.88 15.23 -15.39
C ASP A 117 -16.47 16.64 -15.55
N SER A 118 -16.03 17.36 -16.58
CA SER A 118 -16.45 18.74 -16.82
C SER A 118 -16.41 19.06 -18.31
N GLY A 119 -17.53 19.54 -18.84
CA GLY A 119 -17.69 19.85 -20.26
C GLY A 119 -17.43 18.62 -21.13
N THR A 120 -16.32 18.64 -21.85
CA THR A 120 -15.88 17.57 -22.76
C THR A 120 -14.65 16.82 -22.24
N TYR A 121 -14.28 17.01 -20.98
CA TYR A 121 -13.09 16.45 -20.37
C TYR A 121 -13.43 15.57 -19.18
N SER A 122 -12.72 14.47 -19.06
CA SER A 122 -12.86 13.53 -17.94
C SER A 122 -11.47 13.11 -17.47
N ALA A 123 -11.31 12.90 -16.17
CA ALA A 123 -10.03 12.56 -15.57
C ALA A 123 -10.15 11.62 -14.38
N PHE A 124 -9.11 10.81 -14.18
CA PHE A 124 -8.83 10.10 -12.94
C PHE A 124 -7.38 10.35 -12.51
N LEU A 125 -7.19 10.57 -11.22
CA LEU A 125 -5.92 10.35 -10.52
C LEU A 125 -6.14 9.23 -9.51
N VAL A 126 -5.32 8.19 -9.55
CA VAL A 126 -5.42 7.02 -8.68
C VAL A 126 -4.06 6.75 -8.04
N LEU A 127 -4.02 6.70 -6.71
CA LEU A 127 -2.82 6.41 -5.93
C LEU A 127 -2.99 5.11 -5.16
N LEU A 128 -1.93 4.30 -5.13
CA LEU A 128 -1.83 3.05 -4.37
C LEU A 128 -0.64 3.14 -3.42
N PRO A 129 -0.80 3.77 -2.24
CA PRO A 129 0.29 4.04 -1.31
C PRO A 129 1.05 2.78 -0.87
N ASP A 130 0.36 1.65 -0.73
CA ASP A 130 0.96 0.37 -0.30
C ASP A 130 2.04 -0.14 -1.27
N TYR A 131 2.00 0.30 -2.53
CA TYR A 131 2.96 -0.09 -3.57
C TYR A 131 3.83 1.07 -4.06
N GLY A 132 3.68 2.28 -3.49
CA GLY A 132 4.36 3.47 -4.00
C GLY A 132 4.05 3.76 -5.47
N ALA A 133 2.87 3.36 -5.94
CA ALA A 133 2.49 3.39 -7.35
C ALA A 133 1.17 4.15 -7.55
N GLY A 134 0.88 4.50 -8.80
CA GLY A 134 -0.34 5.20 -9.18
C GLY A 134 -0.42 5.43 -10.67
N PHE A 135 -1.56 5.93 -11.12
CA PHE A 135 -1.77 6.29 -12.52
C PHE A 135 -2.75 7.45 -12.64
N SER A 136 -2.69 8.13 -13.78
CA SER A 136 -3.67 9.14 -14.17
C SER A 136 -4.15 8.88 -15.58
N ILE A 137 -5.43 9.08 -15.84
CA ILE A 137 -6.01 9.00 -17.19
C ILE A 137 -6.71 10.32 -17.45
N LEU A 138 -6.34 10.98 -18.55
CA LEU A 138 -6.97 12.22 -19.01
C LEU A 138 -7.62 11.94 -20.36
N SER A 139 -8.89 12.31 -20.51
CA SER A 139 -9.65 12.09 -21.73
C SER A 139 -10.41 13.34 -22.14
N ALA A 140 -10.60 13.48 -23.45
CA ALA A 140 -11.24 14.61 -24.10
C ALA A 140 -12.15 14.06 -25.21
N SER A 141 -13.46 14.22 -25.07
CA SER A 141 -14.45 13.70 -26.02
C SER A 141 -15.78 14.45 -25.93
N THR A 142 -16.47 14.59 -27.06
CA THR A 142 -17.84 15.12 -27.14
C THR A 142 -18.90 14.04 -26.92
N MET A 143 -18.51 12.78 -26.73
CA MET A 143 -19.45 11.70 -26.46
C MET A 143 -20.09 11.85 -25.07
N THR A 144 -21.39 11.57 -24.98
CA THR A 144 -22.11 11.56 -23.69
C THR A 144 -21.56 10.49 -22.74
N ALA A 145 -21.16 9.32 -23.27
CA ALA A 145 -20.63 8.21 -22.50
C ALA A 145 -19.12 8.33 -22.15
N ARG A 146 -18.49 9.49 -22.36
CA ARG A 146 -17.03 9.66 -22.19
C ARG A 146 -16.54 9.27 -20.79
N PHE A 147 -17.31 9.61 -19.75
CA PHE A 147 -16.91 9.34 -18.37
C PHE A 147 -17.09 7.86 -18.04
N ASP A 148 -18.19 7.23 -18.50
CA ASP A 148 -18.42 5.79 -18.35
C ASP A 148 -17.32 4.98 -19.06
N ILE A 149 -16.92 5.40 -20.26
CA ILE A 149 -15.80 4.78 -20.99
C ILE A 149 -14.50 4.95 -20.21
N LEU A 150 -14.22 6.16 -19.69
CA LEU A 150 -13.02 6.42 -18.89
C LEU A 150 -12.98 5.55 -17.62
N ALA A 151 -14.12 5.41 -16.93
CA ALA A 151 -14.25 4.56 -15.76
C ALA A 151 -13.97 3.09 -16.11
N GLY A 152 -14.51 2.58 -17.22
CA GLY A 152 -14.19 1.24 -17.71
C GLY A 152 -12.72 1.03 -18.05
N ILE A 153 -12.03 2.05 -18.58
CA ILE A 153 -10.57 1.99 -18.78
C ILE A 153 -9.85 1.95 -17.43
N ALA A 154 -10.28 2.73 -16.44
CA ALA A 154 -9.69 2.71 -15.10
C ALA A 154 -9.86 1.35 -14.41
N ASP A 155 -11.00 0.68 -14.59
CA ASP A 155 -11.24 -0.68 -14.11
C ASP A 155 -10.26 -1.68 -14.76
N ILE A 156 -10.11 -1.65 -16.09
CA ILE A 156 -9.17 -2.52 -16.82
C ILE A 156 -7.73 -2.28 -16.36
N VAL A 157 -7.32 -1.03 -16.21
CA VAL A 157 -5.98 -0.69 -15.72
C VAL A 157 -5.79 -1.24 -14.31
N THR A 158 -6.76 -1.05 -13.42
CA THR A 158 -6.72 -1.55 -12.04
C THR A 158 -6.58 -3.07 -11.98
N ASP A 159 -7.40 -3.79 -12.74
CA ASP A 159 -7.38 -5.26 -12.81
C ASP A 159 -6.06 -5.83 -13.34
N ILE A 160 -5.30 -5.05 -14.11
CA ILE A 160 -3.98 -5.44 -14.59
C ILE A 160 -2.89 -5.08 -13.58
N ILE A 161 -2.89 -3.84 -13.09
CA ILE A 161 -1.76 -3.33 -12.30
C ILE A 161 -1.76 -3.84 -10.86
N VAL A 162 -2.93 -3.98 -10.21
CA VAL A 162 -2.97 -4.37 -8.79
C VAL A 162 -2.41 -5.78 -8.59
N PRO A 163 -2.83 -6.80 -9.37
CA PRO A 163 -2.23 -8.13 -9.28
C PRO A 163 -0.73 -8.13 -9.64
N ALA A 164 -0.31 -7.33 -10.63
CA ALA A 164 1.09 -7.23 -11.01
C ALA A 164 1.96 -6.63 -9.89
N LEU A 165 1.47 -5.60 -9.20
CA LEU A 165 2.17 -4.99 -8.05
C LEU A 165 2.25 -5.95 -6.87
N VAL A 166 1.20 -6.74 -6.61
CA VAL A 166 1.24 -7.80 -5.58
C VAL A 166 2.29 -8.86 -5.91
N ALA A 167 2.35 -9.29 -7.18
CA ALA A 167 3.33 -10.26 -7.63
C ALA A 167 4.77 -9.73 -7.50
N GLU A 168 5.01 -8.48 -7.90
CA GLU A 168 6.32 -7.84 -7.75
C GLU A 168 6.71 -7.68 -6.27
N ALA A 169 5.78 -7.26 -5.41
CA ALA A 169 6.03 -7.17 -3.97
C ALA A 169 6.43 -8.53 -3.36
N ALA A 170 5.87 -9.64 -3.87
CA ALA A 170 6.26 -10.98 -3.46
C ALA A 170 7.69 -11.35 -3.91
N VAL A 171 8.08 -10.96 -5.13
CA VAL A 171 9.46 -11.12 -5.63
C VAL A 171 10.43 -10.31 -4.77
N GLU A 172 10.16 -9.02 -4.54
CA GLU A 172 11.00 -8.17 -3.69
C GLU A 172 11.12 -8.72 -2.27
N ALA A 173 10.02 -9.21 -1.67
CA ALA A 173 10.04 -9.80 -0.34
C ALA A 173 10.90 -11.07 -0.28
N ALA A 174 10.87 -11.89 -1.33
CA ALA A 174 11.70 -13.09 -1.43
C ALA A 174 13.19 -12.70 -1.51
N GLU A 175 13.55 -11.75 -2.37
CA GLU A 175 14.93 -11.30 -2.52
C GLU A 175 15.47 -10.65 -1.24
N ARG A 176 14.67 -9.75 -0.64
CA ARG A 176 15.08 -8.99 0.54
C ARG A 176 15.13 -9.83 1.80
N PHE A 177 14.13 -10.67 2.07
CA PHE A 177 13.96 -11.30 3.40
C PHE A 177 13.99 -12.83 3.42
N ALA A 178 13.64 -13.53 2.34
CA ALA A 178 13.61 -14.99 2.36
C ALA A 178 15.02 -15.60 2.45
N GLY A 179 15.11 -16.77 3.06
CA GLY A 179 16.35 -17.51 3.22
C GLY A 179 16.55 -18.09 4.62
N THR A 180 17.73 -18.68 4.81
CA THR A 180 18.11 -19.31 6.07
C THR A 180 19.00 -18.39 6.87
N TYR A 181 18.65 -18.18 8.13
CA TYR A 181 19.40 -17.43 9.11
C TYR A 181 19.86 -18.38 10.21
N SER A 182 21.10 -18.25 10.68
CA SER A 182 21.61 -19.09 11.76
C SER A 182 22.53 -18.34 12.70
N SER A 183 22.64 -18.84 13.93
CA SER A 183 23.62 -18.33 14.88
C SER A 183 25.04 -18.53 14.33
N SER A 184 25.89 -17.53 14.56
CA SER A 184 27.33 -17.63 14.33
C SER A 184 28.09 -18.14 15.56
N GLU A 185 27.40 -18.27 16.70
CA GLU A 185 27.99 -18.75 17.94
C GLU A 185 28.21 -20.26 17.91
N ARG A 186 29.42 -20.68 18.26
CA ARG A 186 29.79 -22.09 18.25
C ARG A 186 29.01 -22.85 19.33
N GLY A 187 28.31 -23.91 18.91
CA GLY A 187 27.55 -24.78 19.81
C GLY A 187 26.12 -24.32 20.08
N LEU A 188 25.72 -23.13 19.60
CA LEU A 188 24.34 -22.67 19.70
C LEU A 188 23.52 -23.14 18.50
N ASN A 189 22.69 -24.16 18.69
CA ASN A 189 21.83 -24.71 17.64
C ASN A 189 20.57 -23.85 17.45
N THR A 190 20.70 -22.69 16.79
CA THR A 190 19.59 -21.77 16.53
C THR A 190 19.57 -21.37 15.05
N SER A 191 18.40 -21.53 14.41
CA SER A 191 18.17 -21.17 13.02
C SER A 191 16.73 -20.72 12.76
N LEU A 192 16.55 -19.87 11.76
CA LEU A 192 15.26 -19.40 11.27
C LEU A 192 15.26 -19.51 9.74
N VAL A 193 14.20 -20.07 9.17
CA VAL A 193 14.00 -20.12 7.71
C VAL A 193 12.76 -19.33 7.36
N LEU A 194 12.94 -18.37 6.45
CA LEU A 194 11.88 -17.51 5.96
C LEU A 194 11.63 -17.79 4.48
N ALA A 195 10.36 -17.79 4.09
CA ALA A 195 9.90 -17.97 2.72
C ALA A 195 8.74 -17.00 2.42
N VAL A 196 8.48 -16.74 1.14
CA VAL A 196 7.25 -16.05 0.74
C VAL A 196 6.16 -17.10 0.52
N ASN A 197 4.95 -16.84 1.00
CA ASN A 197 3.82 -17.72 0.77
C ASN A 197 3.45 -17.75 -0.72
N GLN A 198 3.49 -18.92 -1.32
CA GLN A 198 3.18 -19.13 -2.75
C GLN A 198 1.79 -19.74 -2.98
N THR A 199 0.99 -19.88 -1.92
CA THR A 199 -0.37 -20.43 -2.02
C THR A 199 -1.29 -19.42 -2.69
N GLU A 200 -1.78 -19.73 -3.90
CA GLU A 200 -2.59 -18.81 -4.73
C GLU A 200 -3.82 -18.23 -4.02
N SER A 201 -4.51 -19.05 -3.21
CA SER A 201 -5.68 -18.65 -2.43
C SER A 201 -5.37 -18.31 -0.96
N GLY A 202 -4.10 -18.38 -0.56
CA GLY A 202 -3.66 -18.09 0.80
C GLY A 202 -3.32 -16.61 0.97
N ALA A 203 -3.31 -16.13 2.21
CA ALA A 203 -2.84 -14.80 2.51
C ALA A 203 -1.36 -14.64 2.07
N PRO A 204 -1.03 -13.65 1.21
CA PRO A 204 0.32 -13.43 0.75
C PRO A 204 1.19 -12.89 1.88
N GLY A 205 2.51 -12.96 1.69
CA GLY A 205 3.49 -12.35 2.60
C GLY A 205 4.62 -13.30 2.99
N LEU A 206 5.48 -12.81 3.89
CA LEU A 206 6.61 -13.54 4.43
C LEU A 206 6.14 -14.50 5.52
N VAL A 207 6.63 -15.74 5.54
CA VAL A 207 6.27 -16.77 6.49
C VAL A 207 7.50 -17.42 7.10
N ILE A 208 7.40 -17.86 8.35
CA ILE A 208 8.40 -18.70 9.00
C ILE A 208 8.12 -20.15 8.64
N SER A 209 9.04 -20.81 7.93
CA SER A 209 8.91 -22.22 7.57
C SER A 209 9.64 -23.17 8.53
N SER A 210 10.66 -22.68 9.24
CA SER A 210 11.35 -23.41 10.30
C SER A 210 11.93 -22.45 11.32
N TRP A 211 11.83 -22.78 12.60
CA TRP A 211 12.45 -22.02 13.67
C TRP A 211 12.96 -22.95 14.78
N ILE A 212 14.28 -23.06 14.86
CA ILE A 212 14.98 -23.81 15.91
C ILE A 212 15.63 -22.81 16.86
N SER A 213 15.43 -22.98 18.16
CA SER A 213 16.10 -22.22 19.22
C SER A 213 16.78 -23.19 20.19
N ASN A 214 18.12 -23.17 20.20
CA ASN A 214 18.97 -24.06 20.99
C ASN A 214 18.54 -25.55 20.94
N GLY A 215 18.22 -26.05 19.74
CA GLY A 215 17.79 -27.43 19.49
C GLY A 215 16.29 -27.69 19.72
N THR A 216 15.53 -26.72 20.20
CA THR A 216 14.06 -26.82 20.33
C THR A 216 13.39 -26.27 19.08
N ASP A 217 12.45 -27.03 18.50
CA ASP A 217 11.55 -26.53 17.46
C ASP A 217 10.53 -25.58 18.09
N VAL A 218 10.70 -24.28 17.84
CA VAL A 218 9.85 -23.24 18.42
C VAL A 218 8.45 -23.31 17.81
N LEU A 219 8.31 -23.56 16.51
CA LEU A 219 7.00 -23.58 15.84
C LEU A 219 6.10 -24.68 16.41
N ALA A 220 6.67 -25.82 16.78
CA ALA A 220 5.94 -26.90 17.47
C ALA A 220 5.38 -26.46 18.84
N THR A 221 6.04 -25.50 19.51
CA THR A 221 5.62 -24.97 20.81
C THR A 221 4.64 -23.80 20.74
N LEU A 222 4.46 -23.19 19.55
CA LEU A 222 3.57 -22.05 19.33
C LEU A 222 2.09 -22.46 19.15
N THR A 223 1.74 -23.73 19.39
CA THR A 223 0.33 -24.18 19.31
C THR A 223 -0.29 -24.19 20.72
N PRO A 224 -1.46 -23.55 20.93
CA PRO A 224 -2.38 -23.02 19.91
C PRO A 224 -2.27 -21.50 19.63
N SER A 225 -1.30 -20.80 20.22
CA SER A 225 -1.16 -19.33 20.11
C SER A 225 0.24 -18.93 19.63
N PRO A 226 0.37 -18.18 18.51
CA PRO A 226 -0.67 -17.33 17.92
C PRO A 226 -1.66 -18.05 16.99
N GLY A 227 -1.44 -19.29 16.57
CA GLY A 227 -2.39 -20.00 15.71
C GLY A 227 -1.83 -21.24 15.06
N PHE A 228 -2.28 -21.52 13.83
CA PHE A 228 -1.78 -22.59 12.97
C PHE A 228 -0.97 -21.98 11.82
N PRO A 229 -0.09 -22.75 11.14
CA PRO A 229 0.57 -22.26 9.94
C PRO A 229 -0.44 -21.82 8.86
N PRO A 230 -0.07 -20.86 7.98
CA PRO A 230 1.26 -20.25 7.87
C PRO A 230 1.60 -19.23 8.97
N TRP A 231 2.84 -19.28 9.46
CA TRP A 231 3.38 -18.37 10.48
C TRP A 231 3.80 -17.03 9.85
N ARG A 232 2.83 -16.16 9.58
CA ARG A 232 3.02 -14.94 8.78
C ARG A 232 3.77 -13.86 9.56
N LEU A 233 4.63 -13.14 8.86
CA LEU A 233 5.30 -11.94 9.33
C LEU A 233 4.70 -10.72 8.63
N LEU A 234 4.13 -9.79 9.41
CA LEU A 234 3.62 -8.52 8.91
C LEU A 234 4.55 -7.36 9.30
N PRO A 235 4.75 -6.35 8.43
CA PRO A 235 5.57 -5.18 8.75
C PRO A 235 5.10 -4.47 10.02
N SER A 236 6.04 -3.92 10.77
CA SER A 236 5.80 -3.17 12.00
C SER A 236 6.64 -1.90 12.04
N ILE A 237 6.41 -1.08 13.08
CA ILE A 237 7.17 0.14 13.31
C ILE A 237 8.65 -0.23 13.43
N SER A 238 9.46 0.37 12.57
CA SER A 238 10.87 0.05 12.41
C SER A 238 11.75 1.27 12.67
N ASP A 239 13.04 1.02 12.86
CA ASP A 239 14.06 2.05 12.97
C ASP A 239 14.85 2.12 11.65
N ALA A 240 14.14 2.48 10.58
CA ALA A 240 14.67 2.48 9.21
C ALA A 240 15.88 3.41 9.05
N ALA A 241 15.94 4.51 9.82
CA ALA A 241 17.06 5.44 9.83
C ALA A 241 18.39 4.78 10.24
N HIS A 242 18.33 3.70 11.03
CA HIS A 242 19.48 2.92 11.46
C HIS A 242 19.58 1.57 10.75
N GLY A 243 18.96 1.43 9.57
CA GLY A 243 19.05 0.22 8.76
C GLY A 243 18.30 -0.97 9.38
N LYS A 244 17.23 -0.72 10.14
CA LYS A 244 16.42 -1.76 10.76
C LYS A 244 15.02 -1.81 10.18
N VAL A 245 14.54 -3.02 9.92
CA VAL A 245 13.14 -3.30 9.55
C VAL A 245 12.55 -4.23 10.60
N ALA A 246 11.31 -4.00 11.01
CA ALA A 246 10.65 -4.81 12.03
C ALA A 246 9.42 -5.50 11.46
N PHE A 247 9.20 -6.74 11.90
CA PHE A 247 8.01 -7.53 11.58
C PHE A 247 7.42 -8.12 12.86
N ARG A 248 6.12 -8.38 12.82
CA ARG A 248 5.40 -9.15 13.84
C ARG A 248 4.95 -10.48 13.29
N LEU A 249 5.23 -11.54 14.04
CA LEU A 249 4.57 -12.83 13.84
C LEU A 249 3.09 -12.69 14.23
N VAL A 250 2.22 -13.02 13.29
CA VAL A 250 0.77 -12.93 13.46
C VAL A 250 0.10 -14.29 13.25
N SER A 251 -1.14 -14.42 13.70
CA SER A 251 -1.92 -15.63 13.55
C SER A 251 -2.43 -15.80 12.12
N ASP A 252 -2.91 -17.00 11.81
CA ASP A 252 -3.71 -17.25 10.60
C ASP A 252 -5.21 -16.95 10.82
N PHE A 253 -5.64 -16.66 12.05
CA PHE A 253 -7.06 -16.42 12.35
C PHE A 253 -7.58 -15.11 11.75
N ASP A 254 -6.70 -14.11 11.67
CA ASP A 254 -6.94 -12.80 11.06
C ASP A 254 -6.24 -12.66 9.69
N ALA A 255 -5.88 -13.79 9.07
CA ALA A 255 -5.37 -13.79 7.71
C ALA A 255 -6.45 -13.28 6.74
N PRO A 256 -6.08 -12.41 5.77
CA PRO A 256 -6.97 -12.06 4.67
C PRO A 256 -7.53 -13.31 4.00
N SER A 257 -8.83 -13.33 3.76
CA SER A 257 -9.54 -14.45 3.15
C SER A 257 -10.71 -13.93 2.31
N THR A 258 -10.99 -14.62 1.20
CA THR A 258 -12.21 -14.40 0.41
C THR A 258 -13.45 -14.97 1.09
N GLN A 259 -13.25 -15.86 2.07
CA GLN A 259 -14.32 -16.31 2.94
C GLN A 259 -14.55 -15.26 4.02
N PRO A 260 -15.80 -14.84 4.29
CA PRO A 260 -16.09 -13.94 5.39
C PRO A 260 -15.53 -14.54 6.70
N PRO A 261 -15.06 -13.70 7.64
CA PRO A 261 -14.55 -14.17 8.92
C PRO A 261 -15.56 -15.13 9.53
N VAL A 262 -15.05 -16.27 9.99
CA VAL A 262 -15.80 -17.48 10.37
C VAL A 262 -17.09 -17.17 11.15
N GLY A 263 -18.24 -17.09 10.45
CA GLY A 263 -19.58 -16.93 11.02
C GLY A 263 -20.16 -15.51 11.05
N PRO A 264 -21.48 -15.34 11.25
CA PRO A 264 -22.15 -14.05 11.32
C PRO A 264 -21.88 -13.27 12.62
N GLU A 265 -21.15 -13.85 13.58
CA GLU A 265 -20.95 -13.29 14.90
C GLU A 265 -19.94 -12.13 14.91
N LEU A 266 -20.40 -10.93 15.27
CA LEU A 266 -19.54 -9.74 15.35
C LEU A 266 -18.63 -9.72 16.59
N PHE A 267 -19.13 -10.18 17.73
CA PHE A 267 -18.44 -10.06 19.03
C PHE A 267 -17.99 -11.40 19.62
N SER A 268 -18.72 -12.47 19.32
CA SER A 268 -18.40 -13.83 19.76
C SER A 268 -17.71 -14.67 18.67
N GLY A 269 -17.51 -14.07 17.49
CA GLY A 269 -16.83 -14.72 16.37
C GLY A 269 -15.33 -14.77 16.55
N ARG A 270 -14.68 -15.70 15.84
CA ARG A 270 -13.23 -15.91 15.90
C ARG A 270 -12.46 -14.66 15.45
N GLY A 271 -12.98 -13.92 14.47
CA GLY A 271 -12.34 -12.70 13.95
C GLY A 271 -12.29 -11.52 14.93
N PHE A 272 -13.02 -11.57 16.06
CA PHE A 272 -12.82 -10.61 17.16
C PHE A 272 -12.03 -11.26 18.30
N LEU A 273 -12.49 -12.42 18.77
CA LEU A 273 -11.95 -13.10 19.95
C LEU A 273 -10.53 -13.64 19.78
N LEU A 274 -10.03 -13.76 18.55
CA LEU A 274 -8.67 -14.22 18.26
C LEU A 274 -7.91 -13.22 17.37
N SER A 275 -8.37 -11.96 17.34
CA SER A 275 -7.81 -10.97 16.43
C SER A 275 -6.35 -10.64 16.71
N ASP A 276 -5.54 -10.50 15.66
CA ASP A 276 -4.13 -10.16 15.76
C ASP A 276 -3.94 -8.82 16.48
N TRP A 277 -4.87 -7.88 16.29
CA TRP A 277 -4.90 -6.59 16.99
C TRP A 277 -4.93 -6.72 18.52
N VAL A 278 -5.57 -7.77 19.06
CA VAL A 278 -5.68 -8.00 20.50
C VAL A 278 -4.53 -8.86 21.02
N TYR A 279 -4.09 -9.86 20.26
CA TYR A 279 -3.21 -10.92 20.75
C TYR A 279 -1.75 -10.81 20.34
N VAL A 280 -1.41 -10.00 19.33
CA VAL A 280 -0.01 -9.75 18.98
C VAL A 280 0.72 -9.23 20.22
N ASP A 281 1.88 -9.81 20.53
CA ASP A 281 2.68 -9.54 21.74
C ASP A 281 2.05 -9.87 23.10
N SER A 282 0.93 -10.58 23.17
CA SER A 282 0.38 -11.04 24.46
C SER A 282 1.40 -11.88 25.26
N ALA A 283 2.24 -12.64 24.58
CA ALA A 283 3.41 -13.31 25.15
C ALA A 283 4.65 -12.40 25.08
N THR A 284 5.26 -12.14 26.22
CA THR A 284 6.50 -11.35 26.32
C THR A 284 7.56 -12.09 27.14
N TYR A 285 8.83 -11.78 26.87
CA TYR A 285 9.96 -12.21 27.69
C TYR A 285 10.84 -11.00 28.00
N GLY A 286 10.98 -10.69 29.30
CA GLY A 286 11.73 -9.51 29.75
C GLY A 286 11.18 -8.18 29.20
N GLY A 287 9.86 -8.09 29.00
CA GLY A 287 9.18 -6.91 28.45
C GLY A 287 9.23 -6.78 26.92
N ILE A 288 9.81 -7.76 26.21
CA ILE A 288 9.87 -7.77 24.75
C ILE A 288 8.88 -8.81 24.22
N GLY A 289 8.03 -8.40 23.27
CA GLY A 289 7.08 -9.28 22.60
C GLY A 289 7.77 -10.43 21.86
N THR A 290 7.30 -11.66 22.08
CA THR A 290 7.86 -12.86 21.43
C THR A 290 7.61 -12.90 19.93
N ALA A 291 6.65 -12.12 19.45
CA ALA A 291 6.34 -11.97 18.04
C ALA A 291 7.25 -10.95 17.32
N LEU A 292 8.14 -10.23 18.00
CA LEU A 292 8.99 -9.22 17.37
C LEU A 292 10.20 -9.84 16.64
N PHE A 293 10.29 -9.58 15.34
CA PHE A 293 11.45 -9.90 14.52
C PHE A 293 12.05 -8.60 13.98
N VAL A 294 13.33 -8.36 14.27
CA VAL A 294 14.05 -7.18 13.79
C VAL A 294 15.14 -7.60 12.83
N PHE A 295 15.10 -7.09 11.61
CA PHE A 295 16.06 -7.34 10.56
C PHE A 295 17.06 -6.19 10.49
N ASP A 296 18.34 -6.53 10.37
CA ASP A 296 19.37 -5.60 9.93
C ASP A 296 19.48 -5.70 8.40
N VAL A 297 19.32 -4.58 7.70
CA VAL A 297 19.35 -4.54 6.23
C VAL A 297 20.54 -3.75 5.70
N ASP A 298 21.00 -4.10 4.51
CA ASP A 298 22.03 -3.34 3.80
C ASP A 298 21.45 -2.10 3.09
N CYS A 299 22.28 -1.36 2.36
CA CYS A 299 21.87 -0.16 1.63
C CYS A 299 20.85 -0.42 0.50
N ALA A 300 20.68 -1.68 0.07
CA ALA A 300 19.67 -2.09 -0.91
C ALA A 300 18.38 -2.60 -0.23
N GLY A 301 18.30 -2.55 1.11
CA GLY A 301 17.18 -3.06 1.88
C GLY A 301 17.16 -4.59 2.01
N LYS A 302 18.25 -5.28 1.64
CA LYS A 302 18.36 -6.73 1.75
C LYS A 302 18.76 -7.11 3.16
N ALA A 303 18.02 -8.03 3.77
CA ALA A 303 18.32 -8.52 5.12
C ALA A 303 19.67 -9.24 5.15
N THR A 304 20.50 -8.85 6.11
CA THR A 304 21.80 -9.47 6.42
C THR A 304 21.76 -10.26 7.72
N ALA A 305 20.82 -9.92 8.61
CA ALA A 305 20.56 -10.61 9.85
C ALA A 305 19.11 -10.44 10.29
N VAL A 306 18.66 -11.31 11.19
CA VAL A 306 17.36 -11.23 11.86
C VAL A 306 17.52 -11.57 13.33
N SER A 307 16.82 -10.82 14.18
CA SER A 307 16.79 -11.01 15.62
C SER A 307 15.34 -11.24 16.06
N PRO A 308 14.95 -12.48 16.40
CA PRO A 308 13.75 -12.73 17.20
C PRO A 308 13.98 -12.08 18.57
N ALA A 309 13.45 -10.87 18.78
CA ALA A 309 13.99 -9.93 19.75
C ALA A 309 13.89 -10.44 21.20
N ALA A 310 12.79 -11.11 21.53
CA ALA A 310 12.59 -11.72 22.85
C ALA A 310 13.60 -12.85 23.16
N PHE A 311 14.16 -13.50 22.14
CA PHE A 311 15.12 -14.60 22.28
C PHE A 311 16.56 -14.10 22.45
N ARG A 312 16.80 -12.78 22.33
CA ARG A 312 18.09 -12.12 22.57
C ARG A 312 19.25 -12.74 21.78
N VAL A 313 18.96 -13.17 20.55
CA VAL A 313 19.92 -13.75 19.62
C VAL A 313 19.81 -13.05 18.27
N THR A 314 20.95 -12.86 17.61
CA THR A 314 21.01 -12.33 16.24
C THR A 314 21.48 -13.46 15.31
N LEU A 315 20.68 -13.76 14.30
CA LEU A 315 20.93 -14.81 13.32
C LEU A 315 21.41 -14.17 12.03
N LYS A 316 22.59 -14.57 11.54
CA LYS A 316 23.14 -14.07 10.28
C LYS A 316 22.51 -14.83 9.12
N ARG A 317 22.16 -14.10 8.05
CA ARG A 317 21.72 -14.73 6.80
C ARG A 317 22.86 -15.56 6.24
N ARG A 318 22.57 -16.79 5.84
CA ARG A 318 23.54 -17.64 5.14
C ARG A 318 23.76 -17.09 3.73
N ALA A 319 25.02 -17.16 3.28
CA ALA A 319 25.40 -16.86 1.91
C ALA A 319 24.73 -17.81 0.93
#